data_AF-A0A8I2KKP6-F1
#
_entry.id   AF-A0A8I2KKP6-F1
#
_cell.length_a   1.000
_cell.length_b   1.000
_cell.length_c   1.000
_cell.angle_alpha   90.00
_cell.angle_beta   90.00
_cell.angle_gamma   90.00
#
_symmetry.space_group_name_H-M   'P 1'
#
loop_
_entity.id
_entity.type
_entity.pdbx_description
1 polymer ?
#
loop_
_entity_poly.entity_id
_entity_poly.type
_entity_poly.pdbx_seq_one_letter_code
_entity_poly.pdbx_strand_id
1 'polypeptide(L)'
;TPEFVRDEVARGRAIIPANINHPEVEPMAIGRNFKVKINANIGNSAVTSSIEEEVEKLVWAFRWGADNVMDLSTGKNIHTTRDWIVRNSPVPIGTVPIYQALEKVGGIAEDLTWAIFRDTLIEQAEQGVDYFTIHAGVRLAFIHLTAGRRTGIVSRGGSIMAKWCMAHHKESFLHEHFEDICDIMKAYDVSFSLGDGLRPGCASDANDEAQFAELRT
;
A
#
# COMPACT_ATOMS: atom_id res chain seq x y z
N THR A 1 -14.22 25.84 1.13
CA THR A 1 -15.44 25.68 1.96
C THR A 1 -15.73 24.19 2.12
N PRO A 2 -16.55 23.76 3.08
CA PRO A 2 -16.95 22.35 3.19
C PRO A 2 -17.57 21.79 1.91
N GLU A 3 -18.41 22.58 1.22
CA GLU A 3 -19.01 22.20 -0.07
C GLU A 3 -17.96 21.90 -1.15
N PHE A 4 -16.91 22.72 -1.23
CA PHE A 4 -15.80 22.48 -2.16
C PHE A 4 -15.07 21.16 -1.86
N VAL A 5 -14.89 20.81 -0.59
CA VAL A 5 -14.27 19.53 -0.21
C VAL A 5 -15.17 18.36 -0.63
N ARG A 6 -16.48 18.43 -0.34
CA ARG A 6 -17.46 17.43 -0.75
C ARG A 6 -17.42 17.20 -2.26
N ASP A 7 -17.41 18.29 -3.05
CA ASP A 7 -17.41 18.20 -4.51
C ASP A 7 -16.13 17.59 -5.08
N GLU A 8 -14.97 17.89 -4.47
CA GLU A 8 -13.68 17.28 -4.84
C GLU A 8 -13.64 15.77 -4.57
N VAL A 9 -14.16 15.35 -3.42
CA VAL A 9 -14.23 13.93 -3.04
C VAL A 9 -15.25 13.19 -3.91
N ALA A 10 -16.46 13.74 -4.07
CA ALA A 10 -17.53 13.11 -4.85
C ALA A 10 -17.15 12.86 -6.33
N ARG A 11 -16.27 13.70 -6.90
CA ARG A 11 -15.77 13.53 -8.27
C ARG A 11 -14.44 12.78 -8.38
N GLY A 12 -13.95 12.19 -7.29
CA GLY A 12 -12.72 11.39 -7.26
C GLY A 12 -11.43 12.20 -7.50
N ARG A 13 -11.45 13.51 -7.25
CA ARG A 13 -10.26 14.40 -7.39
C ARG A 13 -9.55 14.70 -6.07
N ALA A 14 -10.17 14.30 -4.97
CA ALA A 14 -9.55 14.26 -3.66
C ALA A 14 -10.05 13.05 -2.87
N ILE A 15 -9.29 12.64 -1.86
CA ILE A 15 -9.67 11.61 -0.89
C ILE A 15 -9.44 12.13 0.53
N ILE A 16 -10.12 11.52 1.49
CA ILE A 16 -9.91 11.69 2.93
C ILE A 16 -9.70 10.28 3.49
N PRO A 17 -8.45 9.81 3.64
CA PRO A 17 -8.19 8.48 4.17
C PRO A 17 -8.48 8.50 5.69
N ALA A 18 -9.60 7.90 6.07
CA ALA A 18 -10.12 7.95 7.44
C ALA A 18 -10.93 6.68 7.75
N ASN A 19 -10.22 5.58 7.95
CA ASN A 19 -10.87 4.32 8.30
C ASN A 19 -11.68 4.48 9.59
N ILE A 20 -12.88 3.93 9.62
CA ILE A 20 -13.80 4.02 10.77
C ILE A 20 -13.20 3.49 12.09
N ASN A 21 -12.20 2.62 12.00
CA ASN A 21 -11.48 2.03 13.13
C ASN A 21 -10.19 2.78 13.50
N HIS A 22 -9.94 3.97 12.94
CA HIS A 22 -8.85 4.86 13.32
C HIS A 22 -9.38 6.15 13.97
N PRO A 23 -10.04 6.07 15.13
CA PRO A 23 -10.64 7.25 15.77
C PRO A 23 -9.62 8.30 16.23
N GLU A 24 -8.33 7.93 16.31
CA GLU A 24 -7.24 8.82 16.67
C GLU A 24 -6.84 9.79 15.52
N VAL A 25 -7.28 9.53 14.28
CA VAL A 25 -6.89 10.31 13.10
C VAL A 25 -7.44 11.74 13.16
N GLU A 26 -6.58 12.72 12.88
CA GLU A 26 -6.96 14.09 12.58
C GLU A 26 -7.23 14.19 11.05
N PRO A 27 -8.50 14.31 10.60
CA PRO A 27 -8.82 14.13 9.19
C PRO A 27 -8.14 15.16 8.28
N MET A 28 -7.67 14.68 7.12
CA MET A 28 -6.93 15.48 6.15
C MET A 28 -7.32 15.12 4.72
N ALA A 29 -7.18 16.07 3.79
CA ALA A 29 -7.52 15.87 2.38
C ALA A 29 -6.27 15.76 1.50
N ILE A 30 -6.26 14.77 0.60
CA ILE A 30 -5.25 14.58 -0.45
C ILE A 30 -5.91 14.85 -1.80
N GLY A 31 -5.43 15.84 -2.55
CA GLY A 31 -5.96 16.15 -3.87
C GLY A 31 -5.27 17.34 -4.52
N ARG A 32 -5.37 17.45 -5.85
CA ARG A 32 -4.63 18.45 -6.66
C ARG A 32 -4.91 19.90 -6.27
N ASN A 33 -6.13 20.20 -5.80
CA ASN A 33 -6.55 21.56 -5.45
C ASN A 33 -6.34 21.88 -3.96
N PHE A 34 -5.67 21.01 -3.21
CA PHE A 34 -5.30 21.21 -1.81
C PHE A 34 -3.78 21.43 -1.70
N LYS A 35 -3.30 21.72 -0.48
CA LYS A 35 -1.85 21.72 -0.21
C LYS A 35 -1.27 20.36 -0.59
N VAL A 36 -0.12 20.36 -1.24
CA VAL A 36 0.70 19.15 -1.45
C VAL A 36 0.96 18.51 -0.09
N LYS A 37 0.80 17.18 -0.02
CA LYS A 37 1.01 16.37 1.16
C LYS A 37 2.25 15.50 1.00
N ILE A 38 2.93 15.19 2.09
CA ILE A 38 4.12 14.32 2.11
C ILE A 38 3.89 13.09 2.99
N ASN A 39 4.44 11.96 2.55
CA ASN A 39 4.41 10.69 3.28
C ASN A 39 5.78 10.40 3.90
N ALA A 40 5.82 9.81 5.09
CA ALA A 40 7.03 9.21 5.64
C ALA A 40 6.88 7.68 5.72
N ASN A 41 7.90 6.95 5.26
CA ASN A 41 7.95 5.50 5.40
C ASN A 41 8.73 5.12 6.65
N ILE A 42 8.10 4.32 7.50
CA ILE A 42 8.73 3.66 8.66
C ILE A 42 8.53 2.15 8.53
N GLY A 43 8.88 1.39 9.56
CA GLY A 43 8.65 -0.04 9.62
C GLY A 43 9.91 -0.82 9.93
N ASN A 44 9.72 -1.92 10.65
CA ASN A 44 10.80 -2.80 11.06
C ASN A 44 11.27 -3.67 9.88
N SER A 45 12.46 -4.26 10.03
CA SER A 45 12.94 -5.27 9.10
C SER A 45 13.28 -6.56 9.85
N ALA A 46 13.52 -7.65 9.12
CA ALA A 46 13.99 -8.90 9.74
C ALA A 46 15.32 -8.75 10.50
N VAL A 47 16.07 -7.67 10.27
CA VAL A 47 17.42 -7.46 10.79
C VAL A 47 17.47 -6.39 11.89
N THR A 48 16.52 -5.45 11.91
CA THR A 48 16.59 -4.26 12.76
C THR A 48 15.21 -3.73 13.19
N SER A 49 15.24 -2.99 14.30
CA SER A 49 14.16 -2.23 14.94
C SER A 49 13.21 -2.95 15.88
N SER A 50 12.79 -2.23 16.92
CA SER A 50 11.81 -2.64 17.93
C SER A 50 10.51 -1.84 17.79
N ILE A 51 9.46 -2.25 18.52
CA ILE A 51 8.18 -1.53 18.53
C ILE A 51 8.38 -0.08 19.02
N GLU A 52 9.20 0.11 20.05
CA GLU A 52 9.47 1.42 20.64
C GLU A 52 10.16 2.36 19.62
N GLU A 53 11.14 1.84 18.88
CA GLU A 53 11.82 2.63 17.84
C GLU A 53 10.87 2.99 16.69
N GLU A 54 9.95 2.10 16.29
CA GLU A 54 8.98 2.43 15.24
C GLU A 54 7.96 3.49 15.69
N VAL A 55 7.51 3.44 16.95
CA VAL A 55 6.65 4.48 17.52
C VAL A 55 7.41 5.81 17.64
N GLU A 56 8.69 5.79 18.02
CA GLU A 56 9.50 7.01 18.05
C GLU A 56 9.65 7.62 16.64
N LYS A 57 9.92 6.80 15.61
CA LYS A 57 9.98 7.26 14.21
C LYS A 57 8.65 7.85 13.75
N LEU A 58 7.52 7.23 14.11
CA LEU A 58 6.18 7.76 13.83
C LEU A 58 6.01 9.17 14.40
N VAL A 59 6.27 9.33 15.70
CA VAL A 59 6.15 10.64 16.39
C VAL A 59 7.08 11.67 15.77
N TRP A 60 8.30 11.27 15.46
CA TRP A 60 9.27 12.14 14.82
C TRP A 60 8.81 12.58 13.43
N ALA A 61 8.24 11.68 12.63
CA ALA A 61 7.80 11.96 11.28
C ALA A 61 6.70 13.05 11.25
N PHE A 62 5.60 12.85 11.97
CA PHE A 62 4.51 13.84 11.95
C PHE A 62 4.90 15.14 12.67
N ARG A 63 5.81 15.09 13.66
CA ARG A 63 6.36 16.29 14.30
C ARG A 63 7.08 17.20 13.30
N TRP A 64 7.75 16.62 12.31
CA TRP A 64 8.45 17.36 11.25
C TRP A 64 7.63 17.57 9.98
N GLY A 65 6.32 17.29 10.03
CA GLY A 65 5.38 17.63 8.98
C GLY A 65 5.04 16.50 8.02
N ALA A 66 5.32 15.23 8.35
CA ALA A 66 4.74 14.12 7.62
C ALA A 66 3.21 14.19 7.75
N ASP A 67 2.51 14.30 6.62
CA ASP A 67 1.07 14.42 6.58
C ASP A 67 0.38 13.05 6.66
N ASN A 68 1.09 12.00 6.30
CA ASN A 68 0.71 10.59 6.45
C ASN A 68 1.98 9.75 6.63
N VAL A 69 1.79 8.54 7.16
CA VAL A 69 2.90 7.61 7.42
C VAL A 69 2.53 6.24 6.91
N MET A 70 3.49 5.52 6.33
CA MET A 70 3.30 4.10 6.00
C MET A 70 4.12 3.21 6.91
N ASP A 71 3.48 2.19 7.47
CA ASP A 71 4.16 1.05 8.07
C ASP A 71 4.50 0.03 6.98
N LEU A 72 5.79 -0.05 6.65
CA LEU A 72 6.35 -0.98 5.66
C LEU A 72 7.09 -2.15 6.32
N SER A 73 6.74 -2.49 7.56
CA SER A 73 7.34 -3.57 8.32
C SER A 73 7.31 -4.91 7.57
N THR A 74 8.44 -5.61 7.56
CA THR A 74 8.59 -6.97 6.99
C THR A 74 9.27 -7.95 7.94
N GLY A 75 9.40 -7.60 9.22
CA GLY A 75 10.05 -8.41 10.24
C GLY A 75 9.07 -9.22 11.08
N LYS A 76 9.51 -9.56 12.30
CA LYS A 76 8.63 -10.20 13.29
C LYS A 76 7.63 -9.19 13.84
N ASN A 77 6.52 -9.70 14.38
CA ASN A 77 5.53 -8.90 15.11
C ASN A 77 4.93 -7.73 14.29
N ILE A 78 4.74 -7.90 12.98
CA ILE A 78 4.14 -6.86 12.10
C ILE A 78 2.80 -6.39 12.67
N HIS A 79 1.91 -7.33 13.03
CA HIS A 79 0.60 -7.01 13.59
C HIS A 79 0.70 -6.13 14.83
N THR A 80 1.50 -6.55 15.82
CA THR A 80 1.65 -5.84 17.10
C THR A 80 2.32 -4.48 16.91
N THR A 81 3.35 -4.40 16.06
CA THR A 81 4.03 -3.13 15.74
C THR A 81 3.05 -2.14 15.15
N ARG A 82 2.23 -2.58 14.19
CA ARG A 82 1.21 -1.74 13.56
C ARG A 82 0.11 -1.31 14.52
N ASP A 83 -0.32 -2.17 15.44
CA ASP A 83 -1.32 -1.82 16.46
C ASP A 83 -0.85 -0.62 17.30
N TRP A 84 0.41 -0.66 17.76
CA TRP A 84 1.02 0.48 18.47
C TRP A 84 1.13 1.73 17.59
N ILE A 85 1.50 1.57 16.31
CA ILE A 85 1.58 2.70 15.37
C ILE A 85 0.20 3.36 15.19
N VAL A 86 -0.83 2.59 14.84
CA VAL A 86 -2.17 3.13 14.57
C VAL A 86 -2.75 3.81 15.82
N ARG A 87 -2.67 3.15 16.98
CA ARG A 87 -3.21 3.70 18.24
C ARG A 87 -2.49 4.98 18.73
N ASN A 88 -1.33 5.30 18.19
CA ASN A 88 -0.54 6.49 18.55
C ASN A 88 -0.35 7.46 17.38
N SER A 89 -1.07 7.28 16.26
CA SER A 89 -0.94 8.13 15.09
C SER A 89 -2.11 9.13 15.00
N PRO A 90 -1.84 10.45 14.99
CA PRO A 90 -2.85 11.44 14.63
C PRO A 90 -2.96 11.60 13.10
N VAL A 91 -2.08 10.98 12.32
CA VAL A 91 -2.08 11.09 10.85
C VAL A 91 -2.48 9.76 10.19
N PRO A 92 -3.01 9.77 8.96
CA PRO A 92 -3.39 8.53 8.28
C PRO A 92 -2.22 7.56 8.14
N ILE A 93 -2.50 6.28 8.43
CA ILE A 93 -1.57 5.16 8.31
C ILE A 93 -1.86 4.36 7.05
N GLY A 94 -0.82 4.18 6.22
CA GLY A 94 -0.85 3.30 5.06
C GLY A 94 -0.05 2.02 5.25
N THR A 95 -0.38 1.00 4.47
CA THR A 95 0.41 -0.23 4.40
C THR A 95 0.52 -0.77 2.99
N VAL A 96 1.33 -1.82 2.82
CA VAL A 96 1.33 -2.68 1.64
C VAL A 96 0.92 -4.09 2.10
N PRO A 97 -0.37 -4.46 2.04
CA PRO A 97 -0.86 -5.72 2.65
C PRO A 97 -0.14 -6.99 2.18
N ILE A 98 0.40 -6.99 0.95
CA ILE A 98 1.14 -8.13 0.41
C ILE A 98 2.40 -8.48 1.21
N TYR A 99 2.99 -7.53 1.94
CA TYR A 99 4.19 -7.79 2.75
C TYR A 99 3.86 -8.70 3.93
N GLN A 100 2.78 -8.40 4.65
CA GLN A 100 2.33 -9.27 5.73
C GLN A 100 1.78 -10.59 5.20
N ALA A 101 1.04 -10.57 4.08
CA ALA A 101 0.56 -11.81 3.45
C ALA A 101 1.73 -12.74 3.08
N LEU A 102 2.85 -12.18 2.61
CA LEU A 102 4.06 -12.93 2.30
C LEU A 102 4.72 -13.55 3.55
N GLU A 103 4.74 -12.83 4.67
CA GLU A 103 5.23 -13.38 5.94
C GLU A 103 4.34 -14.53 6.45
N LYS A 104 3.03 -14.47 6.23
CA LYS A 104 2.10 -15.57 6.58
C LYS A 104 2.39 -16.88 5.83
N VAL A 105 3.08 -16.81 4.69
CA VAL A 105 3.53 -17.96 3.89
C VAL A 105 5.04 -18.17 3.96
N GLY A 106 5.71 -17.65 4.99
CA GLY A 106 7.13 -17.88 5.24
C GLY A 106 8.06 -17.31 4.16
N GLY A 107 7.66 -16.25 3.46
CA GLY A 107 8.48 -15.63 2.42
C GLY A 107 8.36 -16.29 1.04
N ILE A 108 7.54 -17.34 0.90
CA ILE A 108 7.37 -18.07 -0.35
C ILE A 108 6.26 -17.41 -1.17
N ALA A 109 6.63 -16.55 -2.11
CA ALA A 109 5.67 -15.80 -2.93
C ALA A 109 4.66 -16.72 -3.62
N GLU A 110 5.10 -17.89 -4.10
CA GLU A 110 4.29 -18.89 -4.81
C GLU A 110 3.13 -19.45 -3.96
N ASP A 111 3.27 -19.44 -2.63
CA ASP A 111 2.25 -19.95 -1.70
C ASP A 111 1.18 -18.90 -1.36
N LEU A 112 1.32 -17.67 -1.88
CA LEU A 112 0.28 -16.65 -1.74
C LEU A 112 -1.02 -17.10 -2.42
N THR A 113 -2.14 -16.82 -1.75
CA THR A 113 -3.48 -17.05 -2.29
C THR A 113 -4.39 -15.87 -1.97
N TRP A 114 -5.48 -15.75 -2.72
CA TRP A 114 -6.53 -14.77 -2.42
C TRP A 114 -7.02 -14.88 -0.98
N ALA A 115 -7.24 -16.09 -0.45
CA ALA A 115 -7.73 -16.27 0.92
C ALA A 115 -6.78 -15.64 1.97
N ILE A 116 -5.48 -15.87 1.84
CA ILE A 116 -4.47 -15.29 2.75
C ILE A 116 -4.42 -13.77 2.63
N PHE A 117 -4.50 -13.25 1.40
CA PHE A 117 -4.51 -11.81 1.16
C PHE A 117 -5.78 -11.14 1.69
N ARG A 118 -6.95 -11.73 1.43
CA ARG A 118 -8.25 -11.30 1.96
C ARG A 118 -8.25 -11.21 3.48
N ASP A 119 -7.81 -12.27 4.15
CA ASP A 119 -7.76 -12.30 5.61
C ASP A 119 -6.77 -11.23 6.14
N THR A 120 -5.72 -10.92 5.38
CA THR A 120 -4.78 -9.83 5.70
C THR A 120 -5.40 -8.44 5.51
N LEU A 121 -6.22 -8.24 4.48
CA LEU A 121 -6.95 -6.98 4.30
C LEU A 121 -7.91 -6.71 5.45
N ILE A 122 -8.71 -7.72 5.83
CA ILE A 122 -9.68 -7.62 6.92
C ILE A 122 -8.95 -7.32 8.23
N GLU A 123 -7.90 -8.08 8.55
CA GLU A 123 -7.09 -7.86 9.76
C GLU A 123 -6.56 -6.42 9.85
N GLN A 124 -6.04 -5.88 8.75
CA GLN A 124 -5.50 -4.51 8.74
C GLN A 124 -6.58 -3.43 8.78
N ALA A 125 -7.72 -3.67 8.12
CA ALA A 125 -8.85 -2.76 8.15
C ALA A 125 -9.50 -2.69 9.54
N GLU A 126 -9.57 -3.81 10.26
CA GLU A 126 -10.02 -3.87 11.65
C GLU A 126 -9.08 -3.15 12.62
N GLN A 127 -7.77 -3.15 12.35
CA GLN A 127 -6.82 -2.37 13.14
C GLN A 127 -6.96 -0.85 12.97
N GLY A 128 -7.47 -0.39 11.81
CA GLY A 128 -7.60 1.03 11.49
C GLY A 128 -6.57 1.53 10.45
N VAL A 129 -6.07 0.68 9.56
CA VAL A 129 -5.26 1.19 8.42
C VAL A 129 -6.14 2.01 7.48
N ASP A 130 -5.73 3.23 7.14
CA ASP A 130 -6.53 4.18 6.37
C ASP A 130 -6.43 4.01 4.86
N TYR A 131 -5.31 3.46 4.37
CA TYR A 131 -5.14 3.19 2.95
C TYR A 131 -4.23 2.01 2.66
N PHE A 132 -4.55 1.28 1.58
CA PHE A 132 -3.77 0.14 1.12
C PHE A 132 -3.08 0.42 -0.19
N THR A 133 -1.78 0.15 -0.24
CA THR A 133 -1.05 0.05 -1.50
C THR A 133 -1.23 -1.34 -2.09
N ILE A 134 -1.99 -1.45 -3.18
CA ILE A 134 -2.34 -2.71 -3.85
C ILE A 134 -1.84 -2.69 -5.29
N HIS A 135 -1.00 -3.66 -5.63
CA HIS A 135 -0.33 -3.75 -6.94
C HIS A 135 -1.18 -4.51 -7.96
N ALA A 136 -2.47 -4.14 -8.08
CA ALA A 136 -3.42 -4.81 -8.98
C ALA A 136 -3.15 -4.53 -10.47
N GLY A 137 -2.32 -3.53 -10.80
CA GLY A 137 -1.89 -3.22 -12.17
C GLY A 137 -0.74 -4.09 -12.70
N VAL A 138 -0.10 -4.89 -11.83
CA VAL A 138 0.96 -5.83 -12.25
C VAL A 138 0.32 -7.08 -12.86
N ARG A 139 0.01 -6.99 -14.15
CA ARG A 139 -0.62 -8.08 -14.90
C ARG A 139 0.40 -9.03 -15.50
N LEU A 140 0.05 -10.31 -15.62
CA LEU A 140 0.90 -11.34 -16.26
C LEU A 140 1.36 -10.89 -17.65
N ALA A 141 0.45 -10.28 -18.42
CA ALA A 141 0.71 -9.78 -19.76
C ALA A 141 1.80 -8.70 -19.82
N PHE A 142 2.13 -8.01 -18.72
CA PHE A 142 3.08 -6.89 -18.73
C PHE A 142 4.49 -7.26 -18.25
N ILE A 143 4.65 -8.39 -17.55
CA ILE A 143 5.92 -8.75 -16.91
C ILE A 143 7.05 -8.84 -17.94
N HIS A 144 6.78 -9.41 -19.12
CA HIS A 144 7.77 -9.55 -20.19
C HIS A 144 8.31 -8.21 -20.71
N LEU A 145 7.55 -7.12 -20.60
CA LEU A 145 7.97 -5.77 -21.01
C LEU A 145 9.15 -5.27 -20.16
N THR A 146 9.36 -5.83 -18.97
CA THR A 146 10.45 -5.44 -18.07
C THR A 146 11.77 -6.15 -18.36
N ALA A 147 11.80 -7.15 -19.25
CA ALA A 147 12.99 -7.97 -19.52
C ALA A 147 14.17 -7.15 -20.08
N GLY A 148 13.88 -6.05 -20.79
CA GLY A 148 14.89 -5.14 -21.34
C GLY A 148 15.34 -4.02 -20.41
N ARG A 149 14.75 -3.90 -19.21
CA ARG A 149 15.09 -2.82 -18.28
C ARG A 149 16.48 -2.99 -17.69
N ARG A 150 17.14 -1.86 -17.44
CA ARG A 150 18.44 -1.83 -16.76
C ARG A 150 18.34 -2.24 -15.30
N THR A 151 17.26 -1.86 -14.62
CA THR A 151 17.04 -2.16 -13.20
C THR A 151 15.88 -3.12 -12.92
N GLY A 152 15.23 -3.62 -13.98
CA GLY A 152 14.13 -4.57 -13.86
C GLY A 152 12.91 -4.02 -13.11
N ILE A 153 12.33 -4.85 -12.24
CA ILE A 153 11.23 -4.48 -11.35
C ILE A 153 11.81 -4.12 -9.98
N VAL A 154 11.76 -2.84 -9.61
CA VAL A 154 12.28 -2.34 -8.32
C VAL A 154 11.21 -2.19 -7.24
N SER A 155 9.93 -2.39 -7.58
CA SER A 155 8.88 -2.44 -6.58
C SER A 155 8.94 -3.75 -5.83
N ARG A 156 9.08 -3.71 -4.49
CA ARG A 156 9.00 -4.91 -3.66
C ARG A 156 7.66 -5.64 -3.88
N GLY A 157 6.54 -4.94 -3.69
CA GLY A 157 5.21 -5.52 -3.91
C GLY A 157 4.98 -5.96 -5.36
N GLY A 158 5.44 -5.16 -6.33
CA GLY A 158 5.35 -5.53 -7.74
C GLY A 158 6.17 -6.78 -8.10
N SER A 159 7.37 -6.91 -7.52
CA SER A 159 8.22 -8.09 -7.74
C SER A 159 7.64 -9.37 -7.14
N ILE A 160 6.96 -9.27 -5.99
CA ILE A 160 6.24 -10.39 -5.35
C ILE A 160 5.12 -10.86 -6.29
N MET A 161 4.31 -9.93 -6.80
CA MET A 161 3.23 -10.26 -7.72
C MET A 161 3.74 -10.80 -9.06
N ALA A 162 4.81 -10.24 -9.60
CA ALA A 162 5.43 -10.76 -10.82
C ALA A 162 5.92 -12.20 -10.63
N LYS A 163 6.60 -12.49 -9.50
CA LYS A 163 7.06 -13.85 -9.16
C LYS A 163 5.89 -14.83 -9.07
N TRP A 164 4.81 -14.46 -8.37
CA TRP A 164 3.61 -15.29 -8.25
C TRP A 164 2.96 -15.56 -9.63
N CYS A 165 2.77 -14.51 -10.44
CA CYS A 165 2.16 -14.66 -11.77
C CYS A 165 2.99 -15.56 -12.68
N MET A 166 4.31 -15.43 -12.68
CA MET A 166 5.21 -16.26 -13.48
C MET A 166 5.23 -17.72 -13.01
N ALA A 167 5.25 -17.96 -11.70
CA ALA A 167 5.30 -19.31 -11.13
C ALA A 167 4.03 -20.11 -11.45
N HIS A 168 2.87 -19.46 -11.41
CA HIS A 168 1.58 -20.10 -11.69
C HIS A 168 1.13 -19.99 -13.14
N HIS A 169 1.77 -19.12 -13.93
CA HIS A 169 1.32 -18.72 -15.26
C HIS A 169 -0.15 -18.29 -15.28
N LYS A 170 -0.53 -17.48 -14.28
CA LYS A 170 -1.89 -16.96 -14.06
C LYS A 170 -1.90 -15.44 -13.97
N GLU A 171 -3.05 -14.83 -14.25
CA GLU A 171 -3.26 -13.40 -14.02
C GLU A 171 -3.19 -13.07 -12.53
N SER A 172 -2.77 -11.86 -12.21
CA SER A 172 -2.68 -11.36 -10.84
C SER A 172 -3.99 -11.58 -10.07
N PHE A 173 -3.95 -12.36 -8.98
CA PHE A 173 -5.13 -12.57 -8.15
C PHE A 173 -5.64 -11.24 -7.53
N LEU A 174 -4.80 -10.22 -7.41
CA LEU A 174 -5.21 -8.88 -6.98
C LEU A 174 -6.06 -8.18 -8.04
N HIS A 175 -5.80 -8.47 -9.32
CA HIS A 175 -6.58 -7.98 -10.44
C HIS A 175 -7.88 -8.77 -10.59
N GLU A 176 -7.81 -10.11 -10.48
CA GLU A 176 -8.99 -10.98 -10.63
C GLU A 176 -10.01 -10.78 -9.49
N HIS A 177 -9.56 -10.50 -8.26
CA HIS A 177 -10.42 -10.27 -7.10
C HIS A 177 -10.61 -8.78 -6.76
N PHE A 178 -10.41 -7.87 -7.71
CA PHE A 178 -10.46 -6.43 -7.44
C PHE A 178 -11.81 -5.96 -6.89
N GLU A 179 -12.92 -6.54 -7.34
CA GLU A 179 -14.27 -6.26 -6.81
C GLU A 179 -14.42 -6.71 -5.35
N ASP A 180 -13.93 -7.91 -5.01
CA ASP A 180 -13.96 -8.41 -3.62
C ASP A 180 -13.12 -7.50 -2.70
N ILE A 181 -11.99 -6.99 -3.19
CA ILE A 181 -11.15 -6.03 -2.46
C ILE A 181 -11.94 -4.74 -2.20
N CYS A 182 -12.66 -4.24 -3.20
CA CYS A 182 -13.50 -3.05 -3.07
C CYS A 182 -14.59 -3.23 -2.01
N ASP A 183 -15.25 -4.38 -1.96
CA ASP A 183 -16.29 -4.69 -0.97
C ASP A 183 -15.73 -4.67 0.47
N ILE A 184 -14.53 -5.23 0.67
CA ILE A 184 -13.84 -5.18 1.96
C ILE A 184 -13.51 -3.73 2.32
N MET A 185 -12.81 -3.01 1.45
CA MET A 185 -12.33 -1.66 1.75
C MET A 185 -13.47 -0.68 2.00
N LYS A 186 -14.58 -0.81 1.26
CA LYS A 186 -15.80 -0.03 1.45
C LYS A 186 -16.44 -0.22 2.82
N ALA A 187 -16.36 -1.43 3.40
CA ALA A 187 -16.95 -1.70 4.70
C ALA A 187 -16.29 -0.91 5.85
N TYR A 188 -15.06 -0.45 5.65
CA TYR A 188 -14.24 0.23 6.66
C TYR A 188 -13.81 1.66 6.27
N ASP A 189 -14.16 2.12 5.07
CA ASP A 189 -13.67 3.38 4.48
C ASP A 189 -12.13 3.41 4.30
N VAL A 190 -11.55 2.30 3.86
CA VAL A 190 -10.12 2.23 3.50
C VAL A 190 -9.93 2.78 2.08
N SER A 191 -9.03 3.73 1.92
CA SER A 191 -8.70 4.30 0.61
C SER A 191 -7.77 3.40 -0.21
N PHE A 192 -7.96 3.38 -1.53
CA PHE A 192 -7.00 2.75 -2.44
C PHE A 192 -5.80 3.66 -2.69
N SER A 193 -4.60 3.07 -2.61
CA SER A 193 -3.40 3.54 -3.26
C SER A 193 -3.02 2.50 -4.32
N LEU A 194 -3.40 2.72 -5.58
CA LEU A 194 -3.06 1.76 -6.64
C LEU A 194 -1.54 1.80 -6.86
N GLY A 195 -0.89 0.67 -6.58
CA GLY A 195 0.57 0.57 -6.55
C GLY A 195 1.19 0.62 -7.94
N ASP A 196 2.37 1.24 -8.04
CA ASP A 196 3.20 1.34 -9.24
C ASP A 196 4.23 0.21 -9.28
N GLY A 197 3.75 -1.03 -9.37
CA GLY A 197 4.57 -2.24 -9.34
C GLY A 197 5.62 -2.30 -10.45
N LEU A 198 5.35 -1.68 -11.59
CA LEU A 198 6.24 -1.57 -12.74
C LEU A 198 6.85 -0.16 -12.86
N ARG A 199 6.97 0.61 -11.76
CA ARG A 199 7.70 1.89 -11.80
C ARG A 199 9.17 1.73 -12.24
N PRO A 200 9.77 2.76 -12.88
CA PRO A 200 11.16 2.74 -13.28
C PRO A 200 12.10 2.86 -12.07
N GLY A 201 13.13 2.01 -12.02
CA GLY A 201 14.18 2.08 -10.99
C GLY A 201 15.37 2.96 -11.34
N CYS A 202 15.46 3.40 -12.60
CA CYS A 202 16.48 4.32 -13.06
C CYS A 202 15.96 5.16 -14.23
N ALA A 203 16.65 6.26 -14.54
CA ALA A 203 16.29 7.16 -15.64
C ALA A 203 16.24 6.47 -17.01
N SER A 204 17.02 5.40 -17.22
CA SER A 204 17.02 4.64 -18.47
C SER A 204 15.74 3.85 -18.70
N ASP A 205 15.03 3.49 -17.61
CA ASP A 205 13.81 2.70 -17.66
C ASP A 205 12.56 3.61 -17.59
N ALA A 206 12.76 4.93 -17.45
CA ALA A 206 11.68 5.89 -17.25
C ALA A 206 10.81 6.05 -18.50
N ASN A 207 9.50 6.10 -18.30
CA ASN A 207 8.48 6.31 -19.31
C ASN A 207 8.44 5.19 -20.36
N ASP A 208 8.87 3.99 -19.99
CA ASP A 208 8.85 2.83 -20.87
C ASP A 208 7.44 2.22 -21.01
N GLU A 209 7.34 1.19 -21.85
CA GLU A 209 6.08 0.53 -22.15
C GLU A 209 5.48 -0.16 -20.91
N ALA A 210 6.31 -0.80 -20.08
CA ALA A 210 5.85 -1.49 -18.88
C ALA A 210 5.19 -0.52 -17.88
N GLN A 211 5.81 0.64 -17.64
CA GLN A 211 5.27 1.65 -16.73
C GLN A 211 3.91 2.16 -17.21
N PHE A 212 3.80 2.52 -18.49
CA PHE A 212 2.55 3.07 -19.01
C PHE A 212 1.47 2.01 -19.26
N ALA A 213 1.84 0.73 -19.45
CA ALA A 213 0.88 -0.37 -19.49
C ALA A 213 0.18 -0.54 -18.13
N GLU A 214 0.94 -0.54 -17.03
CA GLU A 214 0.39 -0.55 -15.68
C GLU A 214 -0.49 0.68 -15.40
N LEU A 215 -0.02 1.88 -15.75
CA LEU A 215 -0.77 3.13 -15.53
C LEU A 215 -2.15 3.16 -16.20
N ARG A 216 -2.30 2.48 -17.35
CA ARG A 216 -3.55 2.46 -18.13
C ARG A 216 -4.55 1.41 -17.66
N THR A 217 -4.13 0.49 -16.79
CA THR A 217 -4.97 -0.58 -16.26
C THR A 217 -5.87 -0.05 -15.16
#